data_AF-A0A6A4B8P1-F1
#
_entry.id   AF-A0A6A4B8P1-F1
#
_cell.length_a   1.000
_cell.length_b   1.000
_cell.length_c   1.000
_cell.angle_alpha   90.00
_cell.angle_beta   90.00
_cell.angle_gamma   90.00
#
_symmetry.space_group_name_H-M   'P 1'
#
loop_
_entity.id
_entity.type
_entity.pdbx_description
1 polymer ?
#
loop_
_entity_poly.entity_id
_entity_poly.type
_entity_poly.pdbx_seq_one_letter_code
_entity_poly.pdbx_strand_id
1 'polypeptide(L)' 'MPVYQAVLAARYPRAAEEPVAAGRQSDRVARISWARVSKEVSTYLLLVLRGLEFLVEEEIRSKLQ' A
#
# COMPACT_ATOMS: atom_id res chain seq x y z
N MET A 1 35.36 -16.02 -14.04
CA MET A 1 34.63 -15.67 -12.80
C MET A 1 35.50 -16.05 -11.63
N PRO A 2 36.15 -15.10 -10.89
CA PRO A 2 36.01 -15.24 -9.42
C PRO A 2 36.28 -14.01 -8.51
N VAL A 3 36.77 -12.86 -8.98
CA VAL A 3 37.27 -11.83 -8.03
C VAL A 3 36.14 -11.20 -7.22
N TYR A 4 35.00 -10.92 -7.86
CA TYR A 4 33.86 -10.31 -7.20
C TYR A 4 33.24 -11.22 -6.12
N GLN A 5 33.18 -12.53 -6.36
CA GLN A 5 32.65 -13.50 -5.39
C GLN A 5 33.54 -13.66 -4.16
N ALA A 6 34.87 -13.67 -4.35
CA ALA A 6 35.81 -13.78 -3.24
C ALA A 6 35.77 -12.53 -2.32
N VAL A 7 35.65 -11.34 -2.92
CA VAL A 7 35.53 -10.08 -2.18
C VAL A 7 34.23 -10.01 -1.38
N LEU A 8 33.12 -10.50 -1.95
CA LEU A 8 31.84 -10.55 -1.25
C LEU A 8 31.86 -11.54 -0.07
N ALA A 9 32.45 -12.72 -0.25
CA ALA A 9 32.56 -13.73 0.79
C ALA A 9 33.46 -13.28 1.96
N ALA A 10 34.55 -12.57 1.67
CA ALA A 10 35.44 -12.03 2.69
C ALA A 10 34.83 -10.86 3.47
N ARG A 11 33.96 -10.07 2.84
CA ARG A 11 33.34 -8.87 3.44
C ARG A 11 32.07 -9.17 4.25
N TYR A 12 31.40 -10.30 3.98
CA TYR A 12 30.15 -10.68 4.64
C TYR A 12 30.14 -12.17 5.03
N PRO A 13 30.92 -12.60 6.03
CA PRO A 13 31.01 -14.02 6.43
C PRO A 13 29.71 -14.59 7.04
N ARG A 14 28.73 -13.74 7.35
CA ARG A 14 27.42 -14.13 7.92
C ARG A 14 26.26 -14.18 6.93
N ALA A 15 26.51 -14.00 5.63
CA ALA A 15 25.45 -14.13 4.62
C ALA A 15 25.05 -15.60 4.33
N ALA A 16 25.66 -16.58 5.01
CA ALA A 16 25.35 -18.01 4.87
C ALA A 16 24.30 -18.54 5.87
N GLU A 17 23.76 -17.69 6.75
CA GLU A 17 22.63 -18.05 7.60
C GLU A 17 21.47 -17.09 7.33
N GLU A 18 20.66 -17.43 6.33
CA GLU A 18 19.34 -16.82 6.17
C GLU A 18 18.45 -17.22 7.35
N PRO A 19 17.83 -16.28 8.09
CA PRO A 19 16.62 -16.61 8.83
C PRO A 19 15.45 -16.58 7.85
N VAL A 20 15.06 -17.74 7.31
CA VAL A 20 13.86 -17.97 6.46
C VAL A 20 12.53 -17.76 7.24
N ALA A 21 12.56 -17.00 8.34
CA ALA A 21 11.42 -16.74 9.22
C ALA A 21 10.90 -15.29 9.15
N ALA A 22 11.66 -14.33 8.61
CA ALA A 22 11.30 -12.91 8.63
C ALA A 22 10.35 -12.47 7.48
N GLY A 23 10.31 -13.20 6.36
CA GLY A 23 9.50 -12.83 5.19
C GLY A 23 7.99 -12.93 5.41
N ARG A 24 7.52 -14.02 6.06
CA ARG A 24 6.08 -14.29 6.23
C ARG A 24 5.36 -13.30 7.16
N GLN A 25 6.07 -12.69 8.10
CA GLN A 25 5.50 -11.71 9.02
C GLN A 25 5.37 -10.34 8.37
N SER A 26 6.34 -9.94 7.55
CA SER A 26 6.34 -8.68 6.80
C SER A 26 5.16 -8.62 5.81
N ASP A 27 4.92 -9.69 5.06
CA ASP A 27 3.82 -9.78 4.10
C ASP A 27 2.43 -9.64 4.75
N ARG A 28 2.28 -10.18 5.96
CA ARG A 28 1.01 -10.12 6.69
C ARG A 28 0.75 -8.70 7.22
N VAL A 29 1.78 -8.05 7.76
CA VAL A 29 1.71 -6.67 8.26
C VAL A 29 1.41 -5.70 7.11
N ALA A 30 2.10 -5.86 5.98
CA ALA A 30 1.85 -5.06 4.78
C ALA A 30 0.41 -5.24 4.26
N ARG A 31 -0.12 -6.46 4.23
CA ARG A 31 -1.52 -6.70 3.81
C ARG A 31 -2.54 -6.04 4.73
N ILE A 32 -2.30 -6.05 6.05
CA ILE A 32 -3.19 -5.40 7.02
C ILE A 32 -3.13 -3.87 6.87
N SER A 33 -1.95 -3.30 6.66
CA SER A 33 -1.81 -1.85 6.44
C SER A 33 -2.53 -1.40 5.17
N TRP A 34 -2.40 -2.14 4.06
CA TRP A 34 -3.11 -1.81 2.81
C TRP A 34 -4.62 -1.95 2.91
N ALA A 35 -5.12 -2.96 3.63
CA ALA A 35 -6.56 -3.12 3.85
C ALA A 35 -7.15 -1.94 4.65
N ARG A 36 -6.43 -1.44 5.65
CA ARG A 36 -6.84 -0.27 6.43
C ARG A 36 -6.81 1.01 5.60
N VAL A 37 -5.72 1.26 4.87
CA VAL A 37 -5.61 2.42 3.96
C VAL A 37 -6.70 2.39 2.89
N SER A 38 -6.95 1.22 2.29
CA SER A 38 -8.02 1.03 1.31
C SER A 38 -9.41 1.35 1.88
N LYS A 39 -9.69 0.93 3.12
CA LYS A 39 -10.95 1.23 3.80
C LYS A 39 -11.12 2.72 4.10
N GLU A 40 -10.07 3.37 4.59
CA GLU A 40 -10.09 4.81 4.87
C GLU A 40 -10.29 5.62 3.58
N VAL A 41 -9.49 5.33 2.54
CA VAL A 41 -9.62 5.98 1.21
C VAL A 41 -11.00 5.75 0.59
N SER A 42 -11.53 4.53 0.68
CA SER A 42 -12.87 4.21 0.18
C SER A 42 -13.96 4.99 0.92
N THR A 43 -13.81 5.18 2.23
CA THR A 43 -14.77 5.95 3.04
C THR A 43 -14.77 7.42 2.65
N TYR A 44 -13.60 8.04 2.48
CA TYR A 44 -13.49 9.43 2.05
C TYR A 44 -14.03 9.62 0.63
N LEU A 45 -13.72 8.69 -0.29
CA LEU A 45 -14.24 8.73 -1.66
C LEU A 45 -15.77 8.70 -1.68
N LEU A 46 -16.40 7.81 -0.89
CA LEU A 46 -17.86 7.73 -0.78
C LEU A 46 -18.48 9.03 -0.26
N LEU A 47 -17.85 9.68 0.74
CA LEU A 47 -18.31 10.97 1.26
C LEU A 47 -18.24 12.08 0.20
N VAL A 48 -17.15 12.15 -0.55
CA VAL A 48 -16.99 13.12 -1.63
C VAL A 48 -18.03 12.91 -2.73
N LEU A 49 -18.21 11.66 -3.18
CA LEU A 49 -19.21 11.32 -4.19
C LEU A 49 -20.62 11.70 -3.73
N ARG A 50 -20.96 11.43 -2.46
CA ARG A 50 -22.25 11.80 -1.90
C ARG A 50 -22.47 13.31 -1.87
N GLY A 51 -21.44 14.09 -1.57
CA GLY A 51 -21.49 15.55 -1.64
C GLY A 51 -21.68 16.07 -3.07
N LEU A 52 -21.02 15.45 -4.05
CA LEU A 52 -21.17 15.82 -5.45
C LEU A 52 -22.56 15.51 -5.99
N GLU A 53 -23.15 14.36 -5.62
CA GLU A 53 -24.54 14.02 -5.96
C GLU A 53 -25.51 15.12 -5.52
N PHE A 54 -25.37 15.58 -4.27
CA PHE A 54 -26.19 16.65 -3.72
C PHE A 54 -26.04 17.96 -4.50
N LEU A 55 -24.81 18.36 -4.83
CA LEU A 55 -24.57 19.59 -5.60
C LEU A 55 -25.19 19.52 -7.00
N VAL A 56 -25.10 18.37 -7.66
CA VAL A 56 -25.71 18.14 -8.97
C VAL A 56 -27.25 18.20 -8.89
N GLU A 57 -27.85 17.59 -7.86
CA GLU A 57 -29.31 17.67 -7.64
C GLU A 57 -29.80 19.11 -7.44
N GLU A 58 -29.08 19.91 -6.63
CA GLU A 58 -29.41 21.32 -6.42
C GLU A 58 -29.26 22.14 -7.71
N GLU A 59 -28.21 21.91 -8.50
CA GLU A 59 -28.03 22.64 -9.76
C GLU A 59 -29.10 22.27 -10.80
N ILE A 60 -29.51 21.01 -10.89
CA ILE A 60 -30.64 20.59 -11.74
C ILE A 60 -31.93 21.29 -11.29
N ARG A 61 -32.22 21.30 -9.99
CA ARG A 61 -33.41 21.96 -9.44
C ARG A 61 -33.41 23.46 -9.75
N SER A 62 -32.27 24.11 -9.58
CA SER A 62 -32.11 25.55 -9.87
C SER A 62 -32.33 25.90 -11.35
N LYS A 63 -32.07 24.98 -12.28
CA LYS A 63 -32.25 25.21 -13.73
C LYS A 63 -33.64 24.86 -14.25
N LEU A 64 -34.44 24.13 -13.46
CA LEU A 64 -35.80 23.73 -13.82
C LEU A 64 -36.88 24.68 -13.28
N GLN A 65 -36.50 25.63 -12.42
CA GLN A 65 -37.34 26.77 -12.01
C GLN A 65 -37.23 27.93 -13.01
#